data_AF-A0A5S3PPX6-F1
#
_entry.id   AF-A0A5S3PPX6-F1
#
_cell.length_a   1.000
_cell.length_b   1.000
_cell.length_c   1.000
_cell.angle_alpha   90.00
_cell.angle_beta   90.00
_cell.angle_gamma   90.00
#
_symmetry.space_group_name_H-M   'P 1'
#
loop_
_entity.id
_entity.type
_entity.pdbx_description
1 polymer ?
#
loop_
_entity_poly.entity_id
_entity_poly.type
_entity_poly.pdbx_seq_one_letter_code
_entity_poly.pdbx_strand_id
1 'polypeptide(L)'
;MKSILKKSFFLSVALLMVACGGKEAKKETAQAATEAVTSKTKQLDIEKPQLTFGFIKLTDMAPLAIAKEKGFFEDEGLFVSVEAQSNWKNVLDRVIDGQLDGSHMLAGQPIAAGAGFGRQAQLVTPFSMDLNGNGITVSNDVWSKMKPNVPKGEDGKPIHPIKADALKPVITDYKNSGKPFKMGMVFPVSTHNYEIRYWLAAAGIHPGMYTADNVQGQIDAEVLLSVTPPPQMPATLESGTIYGYCVGEPWNQQAVFKGIGVPVTTNYDIWKNNPEKVFVMTKKFVDDNPNTAIAVTKALIRAGKWLDEPTNRAEAVKILSMSQYVGAPEEVLANSMTGTFEFEKGDKREMPDFNVFYKYNATYPFYSDGIWFLTQMRRWGQIPETKTAAWYGETIKDIYRPDIWKKAADLLVAEGQIPATDIPATDGYKPATADFIDGTTYDAKDPIGYINSFSIGNKDDKDIQ
;
A
#
# COMPACT_ATOMS: atom_id res chain seq x y z
N MET A 1 -31.94 2.66 59.78
CA MET A 1 -32.88 1.57 60.14
C MET A 1 -32.66 0.45 59.12
N LYS A 2 -31.97 -0.63 59.52
CA LYS A 2 -32.55 -1.94 59.89
C LYS A 2 -33.31 -2.57 58.70
N SER A 3 -33.06 -3.80 58.25
CA SER A 3 -32.43 -4.99 58.83
C SER A 3 -32.34 -6.04 57.70
N ILE A 4 -31.19 -6.67 57.39
CA ILE A 4 -30.70 -8.00 57.90
C ILE A 4 -31.74 -9.13 57.61
N LEU A 5 -31.44 -10.22 56.89
CA LEU A 5 -30.73 -11.46 57.33
C LEU A 5 -30.56 -12.40 56.11
N LYS A 6 -29.36 -12.92 55.80
CA LYS A 6 -28.77 -14.22 56.26
C LYS A 6 -29.51 -15.44 55.68
N LYS A 7 -28.89 -16.51 55.15
CA LYS A 7 -27.63 -17.18 55.53
C LYS A 7 -27.32 -18.29 54.49
N SER A 8 -26.04 -18.58 54.33
CA SER A 8 -25.43 -19.73 53.65
C SER A 8 -25.72 -21.07 54.34
N PHE A 9 -25.59 -22.19 53.62
CA PHE A 9 -24.74 -23.32 54.06
C PHE A 9 -24.44 -24.34 52.95
N PHE A 10 -23.17 -24.73 52.88
CA PHE A 10 -22.59 -25.86 52.15
C PHE A 10 -23.11 -27.21 52.70
N LEU A 11 -23.18 -28.26 51.88
CA LEU A 11 -22.58 -29.55 52.26
C LEU A 11 -22.44 -30.52 51.07
N SER A 12 -21.23 -31.04 50.92
CA SER A 12 -20.82 -32.15 50.06
C SER A 12 -21.34 -33.50 50.57
N VAL A 13 -21.61 -34.45 49.67
CA VAL A 13 -21.58 -35.89 49.98
C VAL A 13 -20.97 -36.64 48.80
N ALA A 14 -19.96 -37.45 49.09
CA ALA A 14 -19.33 -38.45 48.23
C ALA A 14 -19.59 -39.86 48.79
N LEU A 15 -19.15 -40.89 48.02
CA LEU A 15 -19.13 -42.35 48.28
C LEU A 15 -20.42 -43.13 47.89
N LEU A 16 -20.43 -44.35 47.34
CA LEU A 16 -19.50 -45.48 47.07
C LEU A 16 -20.20 -46.40 46.01
N MET A 17 -19.55 -46.83 44.91
CA MET A 17 -18.89 -48.12 44.63
C MET A 17 -19.73 -49.40 44.33
N VAL A 18 -19.18 -50.13 43.33
CA VAL A 18 -19.24 -51.57 42.97
C VAL A 18 -20.27 -52.06 41.95
N ALA A 19 -19.78 -52.51 40.78
CA ALA A 19 -20.09 -53.84 40.22
C ALA A 19 -19.04 -54.27 39.16
N CYS A 20 -18.45 -55.45 39.38
CA CYS A 20 -17.45 -56.11 38.54
C CYS A 20 -18.03 -56.70 37.24
N GLY A 21 -17.20 -56.82 36.20
CA GLY A 21 -17.48 -57.67 35.04
C GLY A 21 -16.42 -57.54 33.96
N GLY A 22 -15.55 -58.56 33.84
CA GLY A 22 -14.28 -58.47 33.13
C GLY A 22 -14.30 -58.73 31.62
N LYS A 23 -13.16 -58.46 31.00
CA LYS A 23 -12.42 -59.35 30.07
C LYS A 23 -11.16 -58.61 29.62
N GLU A 24 -10.02 -59.24 29.87
CA GLU A 24 -8.71 -58.80 29.40
C GLU A 24 -8.67 -58.83 27.86
N ALA A 25 -8.34 -57.69 27.27
CA ALA A 25 -7.81 -57.61 25.92
C ALA A 25 -6.61 -56.66 25.96
N LYS A 26 -5.46 -57.18 25.52
CA LYS A 26 -4.17 -56.50 25.41
C LYS A 26 -4.34 -55.13 24.74
N LYS A 27 -3.97 -54.06 25.45
CA LYS A 27 -3.68 -52.76 24.84
C LYS A 27 -2.21 -52.77 24.40
N GLU A 28 -1.99 -52.85 23.09
CA GLU A 28 -0.77 -52.34 22.49
C GLU A 28 -0.70 -50.84 22.76
N THR A 29 0.35 -50.42 23.46
CA THR A 29 0.69 -49.02 23.66
C THR A 29 1.20 -48.49 22.34
N ALA A 30 0.32 -47.92 21.51
CA ALA A 30 0.71 -47.07 20.41
C ALA A 30 1.35 -45.80 21.01
N GLN A 31 2.67 -45.82 21.07
CA GLN A 31 3.49 -44.65 21.37
C GLN A 31 3.34 -43.71 20.17
N ALA A 32 2.40 -42.77 20.27
CA ALA A 32 2.31 -41.68 19.30
C ALA A 32 3.60 -40.86 19.44
N ALA A 33 4.52 -41.10 18.51
CA ALA A 33 5.65 -40.22 18.29
C ALA A 33 5.06 -38.86 17.92
N THR A 34 5.19 -37.90 18.83
CA THR A 34 5.15 -36.49 18.47
C THR A 34 6.33 -36.25 17.53
N GLU A 35 6.08 -36.34 16.22
CA GLU A 35 6.96 -35.75 15.24
C GLU A 35 7.04 -34.26 15.57
N ALA A 36 8.13 -33.87 16.21
CA ALA A 36 8.50 -32.48 16.32
C ALA A 36 8.59 -31.94 14.89
N VAL A 37 7.64 -31.07 14.52
CA VAL A 37 7.76 -30.24 13.32
C VAL A 37 9.05 -29.46 13.50
N THR A 38 10.10 -29.94 12.86
CA THR A 38 11.41 -29.29 12.86
C THR A 38 11.19 -28.02 12.08
N SER A 39 11.17 -26.88 12.78
CA SER A 39 11.10 -25.57 12.13
C SER A 39 12.24 -25.49 11.12
N LYS A 40 11.88 -25.32 9.84
CA LYS A 40 12.86 -25.17 8.74
C LYS A 40 13.46 -23.76 8.68
N THR A 41 13.06 -22.87 9.58
CA THR A 41 13.59 -21.51 9.68
C THR A 41 14.72 -21.45 10.71
N LYS A 42 15.78 -20.71 10.42
CA LYS A 42 16.80 -20.36 11.40
C LYS A 42 16.19 -19.30 12.32
N GLN A 43 15.71 -19.75 13.48
CA GLN A 43 15.13 -18.86 14.48
C GLN A 43 16.20 -17.88 14.98
N LEU A 44 15.92 -16.59 14.82
CA LEU A 44 16.70 -15.53 15.44
C LEU A 44 16.31 -15.41 16.91
N ASP A 45 17.21 -14.87 17.74
CA ASP A 45 16.88 -14.53 19.12
C ASP A 45 15.99 -13.28 19.12
N ILE A 46 14.66 -13.50 19.08
CA ILE A 46 13.65 -12.44 18.98
C ILE A 46 13.57 -11.62 20.27
N GLU A 47 13.78 -10.31 20.17
CA GLU A 47 13.70 -9.39 21.32
C GLU A 47 12.27 -9.11 21.73
N LYS A 48 11.37 -8.94 20.74
CA LYS A 48 9.95 -8.69 20.95
C LYS A 48 9.07 -9.61 20.09
N PRO A 49 8.48 -10.66 20.68
CA PRO A 49 7.68 -11.63 19.94
C PRO A 49 6.20 -11.23 19.75
N GLN A 50 5.61 -10.42 20.63
CA GLN A 50 4.23 -9.94 20.47
C GLN A 50 4.22 -8.58 19.77
N LEU A 51 3.54 -8.52 18.63
CA LEU A 51 3.51 -7.33 17.78
C LEU A 51 2.10 -6.95 17.37
N THR A 52 1.85 -5.64 17.27
CA THR A 52 0.60 -5.11 16.73
C THR A 52 0.89 -4.24 15.52
N PHE A 53 0.32 -4.59 14.36
CA PHE A 53 0.49 -3.86 13.11
C PHE A 53 -0.78 -3.17 12.65
N GLY A 54 -0.64 -1.93 12.15
CA GLY A 54 -1.75 -1.21 11.53
C GLY A 54 -1.85 -1.47 10.02
N PHE A 55 -3.05 -1.30 9.46
CA PHE A 55 -3.25 -1.20 8.02
C PHE A 55 -4.49 -0.36 7.66
N ILE A 56 -4.55 0.15 6.43
CA ILE A 56 -5.77 0.67 5.81
C ILE A 56 -6.39 -0.41 4.93
N LYS A 57 -7.72 -0.48 4.87
CA LYS A 57 -8.49 -1.48 4.10
C LYS A 57 -8.33 -1.25 2.59
N LEU A 58 -7.22 -1.73 2.05
CA LEU A 58 -6.82 -1.72 0.65
C LEU A 58 -6.18 -3.07 0.33
N THR A 59 -6.14 -3.48 -0.94
CA THR A 59 -5.57 -4.79 -1.34
C THR A 59 -4.07 -4.87 -1.12
N ASP A 60 -3.36 -3.75 -1.19
CA ASP A 60 -1.91 -3.61 -0.92
C ASP A 60 -1.50 -4.02 0.51
N MET A 61 -2.44 -4.15 1.45
CA MET A 61 -2.19 -4.73 2.77
C MET A 61 -1.96 -6.26 2.74
N ALA A 62 -2.18 -6.92 1.59
CA ALA A 62 -2.14 -8.37 1.45
C ALA A 62 -0.90 -9.06 2.05
N PRO A 63 0.33 -8.54 1.92
CA PRO A 63 1.49 -9.16 2.57
C PRO A 63 1.31 -9.38 4.08
N LEU A 64 0.63 -8.48 4.80
CA LEU A 64 0.36 -8.64 6.24
C LEU A 64 -0.67 -9.75 6.52
N ALA A 65 -1.76 -9.77 5.75
CA ALA A 65 -2.81 -10.77 5.91
C ALA A 65 -2.27 -12.17 5.57
N ILE A 66 -1.53 -12.30 4.47
CA ILE A 66 -0.95 -13.57 4.05
C ILE A 66 0.15 -14.03 5.01
N ALA A 67 1.05 -13.14 5.46
CA ALA A 67 2.08 -13.52 6.43
C ALA A 67 1.46 -14.10 7.72
N LYS A 68 0.32 -13.56 8.15
CA LYS A 68 -0.42 -14.05 9.31
C LYS A 68 -1.17 -15.37 9.03
N GLU A 69 -2.03 -15.40 8.02
CA GLU A 69 -2.88 -16.58 7.77
C GLU A 69 -2.10 -17.80 7.26
N LYS A 70 -0.93 -17.59 6.64
CA LYS A 70 -0.05 -18.68 6.19
C LYS A 70 0.97 -19.11 7.25
N GLY A 71 0.96 -18.52 8.45
CA GLY A 71 1.86 -18.89 9.54
C GLY A 71 3.29 -18.37 9.39
N PHE A 72 3.56 -17.46 8.46
CA PHE A 72 4.92 -16.99 8.20
C PHE A 72 5.48 -16.13 9.32
N PHE A 73 4.64 -15.43 10.09
CA PHE A 73 5.08 -14.75 11.30
C PHE A 73 5.42 -15.75 12.41
N GLU A 74 4.57 -16.75 12.62
CA GLU A 74 4.73 -17.78 13.64
C GLU A 74 5.98 -18.63 13.41
N ASP A 75 6.29 -18.95 12.14
CA ASP A 75 7.53 -19.63 11.74
C ASP A 75 8.79 -18.86 12.18
N GLU A 76 8.70 -17.55 12.35
CA GLU A 76 9.79 -16.67 12.80
C GLU A 76 9.71 -16.34 14.30
N GLY A 77 8.80 -16.99 15.05
CA GLY A 77 8.60 -16.76 16.48
C GLY A 77 7.80 -15.50 16.83
N LEU A 78 7.06 -14.94 15.86
CA LEU A 78 6.30 -13.71 16.01
C LEU A 78 4.80 -13.99 16.15
N PHE A 79 4.16 -13.35 17.11
CA PHE A 79 2.72 -13.39 17.37
C PHE A 79 2.10 -12.05 17.00
N VAL A 80 1.56 -11.97 15.78
CA VAL A 80 1.14 -10.69 15.18
C VAL A 80 -0.38 -10.50 15.26
N SER A 81 -0.77 -9.37 15.83
CA SER A 81 -2.12 -8.81 15.70
C SER A 81 -2.13 -7.74 14.60
N VAL A 82 -3.22 -7.68 13.82
CA VAL A 82 -3.41 -6.65 12.79
C VAL A 82 -4.65 -5.84 13.10
N GLU A 83 -4.56 -4.52 12.91
CA GLU A 83 -5.63 -3.58 13.24
C GLU A 83 -5.92 -2.65 12.06
N ALA A 84 -7.17 -2.65 11.61
CA ALA A 84 -7.63 -1.70 10.61
C ALA A 84 -7.66 -0.28 11.19
N GLN A 85 -7.12 0.68 10.45
CA GLN A 85 -7.07 2.09 10.82
C GLN A 85 -8.08 2.89 10.00
N SER A 86 -8.57 4.00 10.57
CA SER A 86 -9.62 4.81 9.95
C SER A 86 -9.14 5.65 8.78
N ASN A 87 -7.89 6.12 8.82
CA ASN A 87 -7.26 6.94 7.78
C ASN A 87 -5.73 6.97 7.93
N TRP A 88 -5.06 7.50 6.90
CA TRP A 88 -3.60 7.57 6.81
C TRP A 88 -2.94 8.43 7.90
N LYS A 89 -3.60 9.49 8.36
CA LYS A 89 -3.08 10.32 9.46
C LYS A 89 -3.03 9.50 10.75
N ASN A 90 -4.12 8.81 11.07
CA ASN A 90 -4.26 8.03 12.30
C ASN A 90 -3.24 6.89 12.38
N VAL A 91 -3.01 6.17 11.28
CA VAL A 91 -2.02 5.08 11.27
C VAL A 91 -0.59 5.59 11.48
N LEU A 92 -0.22 6.72 10.86
CA LEU A 92 1.06 7.37 11.08
C LEU A 92 1.22 7.78 12.55
N ASP A 93 0.21 8.44 13.10
CA ASP A 93 0.24 8.90 14.49
C ASP A 93 0.44 7.73 15.46
N ARG A 94 -0.33 6.65 15.29
CA ARG A 94 -0.26 5.48 16.17
C ARG A 94 1.07 4.72 16.09
N VAL A 95 1.74 4.70 14.94
CA VAL A 95 3.11 4.17 14.82
C VAL A 95 4.12 5.06 15.55
N ILE A 96 4.05 6.38 15.34
CA ILE A 96 4.96 7.33 16.00
C ILE A 96 4.78 7.30 17.52
N ASP A 97 3.53 7.19 17.98
CA ASP A 97 3.17 7.15 19.41
C ASP A 97 3.42 5.78 20.07
N GLY A 98 3.94 4.79 19.32
CA GLY A 98 4.25 3.46 19.83
C GLY A 98 3.03 2.59 20.18
N GLN A 99 1.85 2.97 19.70
CA GLN A 99 0.62 2.17 19.84
C GLN A 99 0.57 1.03 18.82
N LEU A 100 1.30 1.16 17.71
CA LEU A 100 1.54 0.14 16.70
C LEU A 100 3.05 -0.04 16.55
N ASP A 101 3.51 -1.28 16.50
CA ASP A 101 4.94 -1.61 16.34
C ASP A 101 5.44 -1.35 14.91
N GLY A 102 4.53 -1.45 13.95
CA GLY A 102 4.76 -1.12 12.56
C GLY A 102 3.45 -1.09 11.78
N SER A 103 3.50 -0.73 10.51
CA SER A 103 2.29 -0.65 9.70
C SER A 103 2.55 -0.67 8.20
N HIS A 104 1.60 -1.24 7.46
CA HIS A 104 1.35 -0.91 6.06
C HIS A 104 1.05 0.60 5.93
N MET A 105 1.87 1.33 5.17
CA MET A 105 1.85 2.79 5.10
C MET A 105 2.13 3.30 3.68
N LEU A 106 1.67 4.51 3.35
CA LEU A 106 2.06 5.20 2.12
C LEU A 106 3.58 5.46 2.13
N ALA A 107 4.29 5.17 1.04
CA ALA A 107 5.73 5.44 0.92
C ALA A 107 6.13 6.89 1.23
N GLY A 108 5.30 7.87 0.85
CA GLY A 108 5.58 9.27 1.10
C GLY A 108 5.42 9.72 2.56
N GLN A 109 4.79 8.94 3.45
CA GLN A 109 4.63 9.32 4.86
C GLN A 109 5.95 9.30 5.66
N PRO A 110 6.73 8.20 5.69
CA PRO A 110 8.03 8.23 6.36
C PRO A 110 8.99 9.22 5.70
N ILE A 111 8.91 9.38 4.37
CA ILE A 111 9.72 10.33 3.61
C ILE A 111 9.42 11.78 4.02
N ALA A 112 8.14 12.17 4.05
CA ALA A 112 7.74 13.50 4.45
C ALA A 112 8.12 13.81 5.92
N ALA A 113 7.97 12.83 6.81
CA ALA A 113 8.35 12.93 8.21
C ALA A 113 9.87 13.13 8.43
N GLY A 114 10.72 12.66 7.50
CA GLY A 114 12.15 12.92 7.49
C GLY A 114 12.54 14.20 6.74
N ALA A 115 11.72 14.63 5.77
CA ALA A 115 12.00 15.77 4.91
C ALA A 115 11.48 17.13 5.45
N GLY A 116 10.93 17.19 6.66
CA GLY A 116 10.43 18.44 7.23
C GLY A 116 8.95 18.76 6.93
N PHE A 117 8.20 17.87 6.27
CA PHE A 117 6.80 18.10 5.92
C PHE A 117 5.82 17.29 6.78
N GLY A 118 4.86 17.97 7.40
CA GLY A 118 3.87 17.33 8.28
C GLY A 118 4.46 16.92 9.63
N ARG A 119 3.96 15.83 10.22
CA ARG A 119 4.42 15.35 11.54
C ARG A 119 5.80 14.72 11.40
N GLN A 120 6.78 15.27 12.11
CA GLN A 120 8.18 14.82 12.07
C GLN A 120 8.40 13.59 12.96
N ALA A 121 9.13 12.60 12.45
CA ALA A 121 9.53 11.40 13.19
C ALA A 121 10.64 10.65 12.44
N GLN A 122 11.49 9.93 13.18
CA GLN A 122 12.46 9.00 12.60
C GLN A 122 11.78 7.66 12.29
N LEU A 123 11.33 7.51 11.06
CA LEU A 123 10.65 6.32 10.54
C LEU A 123 11.54 5.63 9.51
N VAL A 124 11.49 4.30 9.50
CA VAL A 124 12.26 3.48 8.56
C VAL A 124 11.38 2.43 7.91
N THR A 125 11.76 2.01 6.71
CA THR A 125 11.10 0.93 5.99
C THR A 125 12.09 -0.12 5.50
N PRO A 126 12.00 -1.37 6.00
CA PRO A 126 12.81 -2.48 5.51
C PRO A 126 12.14 -3.24 4.35
N PHE A 127 10.92 -2.88 3.93
CA PHE A 127 10.13 -3.68 3.01
C PHE A 127 9.16 -2.80 2.21
N SER A 128 9.28 -2.86 0.88
CA SER A 128 8.24 -2.37 -0.04
C SER A 128 7.12 -3.39 -0.11
N MET A 129 5.88 -2.95 0.00
CA MET A 129 4.72 -3.84 0.09
C MET A 129 4.32 -4.38 -1.27
N ASP A 130 4.35 -3.52 -2.28
CA ASP A 130 3.83 -3.79 -3.61
C ASP A 130 4.33 -2.77 -4.64
N LEU A 131 4.14 -3.12 -5.92
CA LEU A 131 4.13 -2.20 -7.04
C LEU A 131 2.72 -2.15 -7.65
N ASN A 132 2.36 -0.98 -8.17
CA ASN A 132 1.07 -0.69 -8.81
C ASN A 132 -0.13 -0.87 -7.85
N GLY A 133 -1.36 -0.93 -8.36
CA GLY A 133 -2.55 -1.26 -7.56
C GLY A 133 -3.57 -0.14 -7.37
N ASN A 134 -3.33 1.02 -7.98
CA ASN A 134 -4.25 2.16 -7.93
C ASN A 134 -4.93 2.39 -9.27
N GLY A 135 -6.03 3.14 -9.21
CA GLY A 135 -6.73 3.66 -10.37
C GLY A 135 -7.17 5.11 -10.17
N ILE A 136 -7.43 5.77 -11.29
CA ILE A 136 -8.16 7.04 -11.32
C ILE A 136 -9.56 6.72 -11.85
N THR A 137 -10.58 7.01 -11.04
CA THR A 137 -11.98 6.78 -11.36
C THR A 137 -12.71 8.11 -11.48
N VAL A 138 -13.57 8.27 -12.48
CA VAL A 138 -14.47 9.43 -12.63
C VAL A 138 -15.93 9.01 -12.47
N SER A 139 -16.81 9.94 -12.12
CA SER A 139 -18.25 9.66 -12.05
C SER A 139 -18.82 9.37 -13.45
N ASN A 140 -19.95 8.68 -13.52
CA ASN A 140 -20.62 8.42 -14.81
C ASN A 140 -20.97 9.71 -15.58
N ASP A 141 -21.33 10.79 -14.88
CA ASP A 141 -21.60 12.09 -15.51
C ASP A 141 -20.34 12.65 -16.18
N VAL A 142 -19.22 12.66 -15.47
CA VAL A 142 -17.93 13.08 -16.04
C VAL A 142 -17.52 12.17 -17.19
N TRP A 143 -17.64 10.85 -17.01
CA TRP A 143 -17.32 9.87 -18.05
C TRP A 143 -18.11 10.14 -19.33
N SER A 144 -19.42 10.40 -19.23
CA SER A 144 -20.27 10.68 -20.40
C SER A 144 -19.82 11.90 -21.19
N LYS A 145 -19.21 12.89 -20.52
CA LYS A 145 -18.67 14.12 -21.12
C LYS A 145 -17.23 13.93 -21.63
N MET A 146 -16.46 13.04 -21.02
CA MET A 146 -15.13 12.65 -21.50
C MET A 146 -15.19 11.77 -22.74
N LYS A 147 -16.06 10.76 -22.75
CA LYS A 147 -16.14 9.66 -23.75
C LYS A 147 -16.15 10.13 -25.21
N PRO A 148 -16.79 11.26 -25.61
CA PRO A 148 -16.70 11.77 -26.98
C PRO A 148 -15.28 12.16 -27.43
N ASN A 149 -14.39 12.47 -26.49
CA ASN A 149 -13.01 12.87 -26.74
C ASN A 149 -12.01 11.70 -26.57
N VAL A 150 -12.50 10.50 -26.29
CA VAL A 150 -11.66 9.31 -26.09
C VAL A 150 -11.56 8.52 -27.39
N PRO A 151 -10.35 8.20 -27.88
CA PRO A 151 -10.17 7.34 -29.04
C PRO A 151 -10.82 5.96 -28.84
N LYS A 152 -11.37 5.41 -29.92
CA LYS A 152 -11.99 4.08 -29.93
C LYS A 152 -11.23 3.14 -30.85
N GLY A 153 -11.13 1.89 -30.43
CA GLY A 153 -10.60 0.81 -31.25
C GLY A 153 -11.60 0.34 -32.30
N GLU A 154 -11.18 -0.62 -33.13
CA GLU A 154 -12.02 -1.23 -34.16
C GLU A 154 -13.26 -1.95 -33.59
N ASP A 155 -13.16 -2.45 -32.35
CA ASP A 155 -14.23 -3.09 -31.60
C ASP A 155 -15.24 -2.09 -30.96
N GLY A 156 -15.03 -0.79 -31.19
CA GLY A 156 -15.85 0.29 -30.64
C GLY A 156 -15.58 0.61 -29.17
N LYS A 157 -14.65 -0.09 -28.51
CA LYS A 157 -14.29 0.16 -27.11
C LYS A 157 -13.29 1.30 -26.99
N PRO A 158 -13.24 2.00 -25.82
CA PRO A 158 -12.17 2.94 -25.53
C PRO A 158 -10.79 2.32 -25.67
N ILE A 159 -9.84 3.09 -26.20
CA ILE A 159 -8.41 2.75 -26.17
C ILE A 159 -7.84 3.23 -24.84
N HIS A 160 -7.37 2.27 -24.03
CA HIS A 160 -6.64 2.54 -22.79
C HIS A 160 -5.13 2.66 -23.07
N PRO A 161 -4.39 3.44 -22.27
CA PRO A 161 -4.88 4.26 -21.16
C PRO A 161 -5.56 5.55 -21.62
N ILE A 162 -6.60 5.97 -20.89
CA ILE A 162 -7.27 7.24 -21.16
C ILE A 162 -6.47 8.38 -20.53
N LYS A 163 -5.92 9.24 -21.38
CA LYS A 163 -5.17 10.42 -20.97
C LYS A 163 -6.10 11.51 -20.43
N ALA A 164 -5.56 12.41 -19.59
CA ALA A 164 -6.34 13.49 -18.98
C ALA A 164 -6.76 14.59 -19.97
N ASP A 165 -6.26 14.57 -21.21
CA ASP A 165 -6.68 15.50 -22.27
C ASP A 165 -8.19 15.39 -22.57
N ALA A 166 -8.75 14.18 -22.50
CA ALA A 166 -10.18 13.94 -22.62
C ALA A 166 -11.02 14.62 -21.52
N LEU A 167 -10.41 15.02 -20.40
CA LEU A 167 -11.06 15.73 -19.30
C LEU A 167 -11.11 17.26 -19.50
N LYS A 168 -10.24 17.84 -20.35
CA LYS A 168 -10.15 19.29 -20.54
C LYS A 168 -11.48 19.97 -20.92
N PRO A 169 -12.28 19.43 -21.87
CA PRO A 169 -13.55 20.05 -22.23
C PRO A 169 -14.53 20.07 -21.05
N VAL A 170 -14.50 19.04 -20.20
CA VAL A 170 -15.34 18.92 -19.01
C VAL A 170 -14.95 19.96 -17.97
N ILE A 171 -13.66 20.12 -17.68
CA ILE A 171 -13.17 21.16 -16.75
C ILE A 171 -13.53 22.55 -17.26
N THR A 172 -13.40 22.79 -18.57
CA THR A 172 -13.76 24.07 -19.20
C THR A 172 -15.25 24.37 -19.05
N ASP A 173 -16.13 23.39 -19.26
CA ASP A 173 -17.58 23.52 -19.05
C ASP A 173 -17.93 23.88 -17.60
N TYR A 174 -17.30 23.20 -16.64
CA TYR A 174 -17.46 23.50 -15.21
C TYR A 174 -17.02 24.93 -14.88
N LYS A 175 -15.83 25.33 -15.37
CA LYS A 175 -15.30 26.69 -15.19
C LYS A 175 -16.21 27.76 -15.80
N ASN A 176 -16.69 27.55 -17.01
CA ASN A 176 -17.62 28.47 -17.70
C ASN A 176 -18.97 28.57 -16.97
N SER A 177 -19.36 27.51 -16.26
CA SER A 177 -20.55 27.46 -15.42
C SER A 177 -20.32 28.01 -13.99
N GLY A 178 -19.13 28.53 -13.69
CA GLY A 178 -18.78 29.04 -12.35
C GLY A 178 -18.69 27.94 -11.28
N LYS A 179 -18.52 26.67 -11.67
CA LYS A 179 -18.44 25.52 -10.77
C LYS A 179 -17.01 25.00 -10.68
N PRO A 180 -16.47 24.74 -9.48
CA PRO A 180 -15.16 24.11 -9.35
C PRO A 180 -15.23 22.63 -9.76
N PHE A 181 -14.19 22.14 -10.44
CA PHE A 181 -14.03 20.71 -10.68
C PHE A 181 -13.26 20.08 -9.52
N LYS A 182 -13.85 19.09 -8.84
CA LYS A 182 -13.33 18.51 -7.60
C LYS A 182 -12.99 17.03 -7.77
N MET A 183 -11.83 16.61 -7.31
CA MET A 183 -11.43 15.19 -7.25
C MET A 183 -10.84 14.81 -5.89
N GLY A 184 -10.95 13.53 -5.54
CA GLY A 184 -10.43 12.95 -4.30
C GLY A 184 -9.01 12.38 -4.44
N MET A 185 -8.20 12.56 -3.41
CA MET A 185 -6.98 11.78 -3.16
C MET A 185 -6.95 11.35 -1.68
N VAL A 186 -6.12 10.39 -1.30
CA VAL A 186 -6.23 9.79 0.04
C VAL A 186 -5.41 10.50 1.12
N PHE A 187 -4.33 11.17 0.74
CA PHE A 187 -3.45 11.92 1.64
C PHE A 187 -2.49 12.85 0.85
N PRO A 188 -2.06 14.01 1.39
CA PRO A 188 -1.21 14.96 0.65
C PRO A 188 0.13 14.38 0.18
N VAL A 189 0.74 13.46 0.93
CA VAL A 189 2.01 12.80 0.58
C VAL A 189 1.82 11.36 0.10
N SER A 190 0.62 11.03 -0.40
CA SER A 190 0.33 9.72 -0.96
C SER A 190 0.78 9.60 -2.40
N THR A 191 1.12 8.38 -2.83
CA THR A 191 1.34 8.05 -4.25
C THR A 191 0.14 8.45 -5.09
N HIS A 192 -1.08 8.17 -4.64
CA HIS A 192 -2.33 8.58 -5.29
C HIS A 192 -2.39 10.08 -5.62
N ASN A 193 -1.94 10.95 -4.71
CA ASN A 193 -1.89 12.39 -4.95
C ASN A 193 -0.87 12.71 -6.05
N TYR A 194 0.29 12.06 -6.06
CA TYR A 194 1.29 12.27 -7.09
C TYR A 194 0.88 11.66 -8.43
N GLU A 195 0.22 10.51 -8.46
CA GLU A 195 -0.32 9.86 -9.65
C GLU A 195 -1.40 10.71 -10.33
N ILE A 196 -2.40 11.20 -9.59
CA ILE A 196 -3.44 12.07 -10.16
C ILE A 196 -2.87 13.40 -10.63
N ARG A 197 -1.92 13.98 -9.88
CA ARG A 197 -1.21 15.21 -10.28
C ARG A 197 -0.40 14.99 -11.54
N TYR A 198 0.27 13.84 -11.67
CA TYR A 198 1.04 13.47 -12.85
C TYR A 198 0.13 13.32 -14.06
N TRP A 199 -0.94 12.54 -13.95
CA TRP A 199 -1.92 12.31 -15.02
C TRP A 199 -2.53 13.64 -15.52
N LEU A 200 -2.94 14.53 -14.61
CA LEU A 200 -3.45 15.86 -14.94
C LEU A 200 -2.37 16.74 -15.61
N ALA A 201 -1.18 16.84 -15.00
CA ALA A 201 -0.11 17.71 -15.47
C ALA A 201 0.50 17.27 -16.81
N ALA A 202 0.53 15.97 -17.10
CA ALA A 202 0.93 15.42 -18.40
C ALA A 202 0.00 15.89 -19.54
N ALA A 203 -1.27 16.18 -19.23
CA ALA A 203 -2.18 16.84 -20.15
C ALA A 203 -2.10 18.37 -20.09
N GLY A 204 -1.28 18.98 -19.22
CA GLY A 204 -1.24 20.43 -19.04
C GLY A 204 -2.39 21.00 -18.20
N ILE A 205 -3.06 20.17 -17.39
CA ILE A 205 -4.08 20.62 -16.43
C ILE A 205 -3.39 20.91 -15.09
N HIS A 206 -3.65 22.07 -14.49
CA HIS A 206 -3.04 22.46 -13.22
C HIS A 206 -3.77 21.83 -12.02
N PRO A 207 -3.14 20.93 -11.24
CA PRO A 207 -3.76 20.27 -10.08
C PRO A 207 -3.59 21.07 -8.77
N GLY A 208 -3.09 22.29 -8.86
CA GLY A 208 -2.77 23.16 -7.73
C GLY A 208 -1.36 22.98 -7.16
N MET A 209 -0.90 23.95 -6.38
CA MET A 209 0.41 23.94 -5.72
C MET A 209 0.26 24.00 -4.19
N TYR A 210 1.17 23.35 -3.47
CA TYR A 210 1.40 23.55 -2.04
C TYR A 210 2.36 24.72 -1.83
N THR A 211 2.22 25.40 -0.70
CA THR A 211 3.18 26.41 -0.22
C THR A 211 3.35 26.26 1.29
N ALA A 212 4.33 26.97 1.87
CA ALA A 212 4.52 27.00 3.32
C ALA A 212 3.23 27.41 4.07
N ASP A 213 2.44 28.31 3.49
CA ASP A 213 1.20 28.82 4.09
C ASP A 213 -0.06 28.06 3.62
N ASN A 214 0.05 27.19 2.61
CA ASN A 214 -1.07 26.40 2.07
C ASN A 214 -0.71 24.93 1.96
N VAL A 215 -1.13 24.15 2.95
CA VAL A 215 -0.93 22.70 3.00
C VAL A 215 -2.06 21.92 2.32
N GLN A 216 -3.07 22.62 1.78
CA GLN A 216 -4.17 22.01 1.02
C GLN A 216 -3.76 21.67 -0.42
N GLY A 217 -2.82 22.42 -1.00
CA GLY A 217 -2.26 22.13 -2.32
C GLY A 217 -3.13 22.56 -3.49
N GLN A 218 -3.92 23.63 -3.32
CA GLN A 218 -4.96 24.07 -4.26
C GLN A 218 -4.69 25.44 -4.89
N ILE A 219 -3.51 26.04 -4.68
CA ILE A 219 -3.15 27.33 -5.29
C ILE A 219 -3.04 27.16 -6.81
N ASP A 220 -3.71 28.02 -7.58
CA ASP A 220 -3.77 28.01 -9.05
C ASP A 220 -4.30 26.70 -9.66
N ALA A 221 -5.17 26.00 -8.93
CA ALA A 221 -5.76 24.74 -9.38
C ALA A 221 -6.91 24.94 -10.39
N GLU A 222 -6.86 24.22 -11.51
CA GLU A 222 -8.02 23.96 -12.38
C GLU A 222 -8.87 22.79 -11.88
N VAL A 223 -8.23 21.85 -11.17
CA VAL A 223 -8.87 20.72 -10.50
C VAL A 223 -8.55 20.77 -9.00
N LEU A 224 -9.57 20.93 -8.17
CA LEU A 224 -9.43 20.96 -6.72
C LEU A 224 -9.29 19.53 -6.18
N LEU A 225 -8.11 19.20 -5.65
CA LEU A 225 -7.85 17.91 -5.01
C LEU A 225 -8.11 17.99 -3.50
N SER A 226 -8.90 17.06 -2.97
CA SER A 226 -9.23 17.00 -1.53
C SER A 226 -9.00 15.61 -0.94
N VAL A 227 -8.65 15.57 0.35
CA VAL A 227 -8.44 14.32 1.08
C VAL A 227 -9.77 13.61 1.31
N THR A 228 -9.84 12.33 0.96
CA THR A 228 -10.96 11.44 1.29
C THR A 228 -10.41 10.06 1.68
N PRO A 229 -10.77 9.50 2.85
CA PRO A 229 -10.35 8.16 3.23
C PRO A 229 -10.78 7.10 2.20
N PRO A 230 -9.93 6.11 1.86
CA PRO A 230 -10.22 5.15 0.80
C PRO A 230 -11.61 4.46 0.89
N PRO A 231 -12.06 3.94 2.05
CA PRO A 231 -13.37 3.29 2.15
C PRO A 231 -14.57 4.24 1.91
N GLN A 232 -14.34 5.56 1.98
CA GLN A 232 -15.36 6.58 1.77
C GLN A 232 -15.40 7.08 0.32
N MET A 233 -14.41 6.75 -0.51
CA MET A 233 -14.31 7.25 -1.90
C MET A 233 -15.57 6.95 -2.73
N PRO A 234 -16.10 5.70 -2.78
CA PRO A 234 -17.29 5.41 -3.58
C PRO A 234 -18.52 6.21 -3.15
N ALA A 235 -18.78 6.33 -1.85
CA ALA A 235 -19.93 7.09 -1.34
C ALA A 235 -19.79 8.61 -1.60
N THR A 236 -18.56 9.14 -1.54
CA THR A 236 -18.27 10.56 -1.78
C THR A 236 -18.43 10.91 -3.27
N LEU A 237 -18.12 9.96 -4.17
CA LEU A 237 -18.38 10.07 -5.61
C LEU A 237 -19.88 10.02 -5.90
N GLU A 238 -20.59 9.05 -5.33
CA GLU A 238 -22.04 8.85 -5.50
C GLU A 238 -22.84 10.08 -5.03
N SER A 239 -22.42 10.73 -3.93
CA SER A 239 -23.07 11.95 -3.44
C SER A 239 -22.78 13.21 -4.27
N GLY A 240 -21.88 13.13 -5.27
CA GLY A 240 -21.45 14.29 -6.07
C GLY A 240 -20.59 15.30 -5.31
N THR A 241 -20.03 14.91 -4.16
CA THR A 241 -19.09 15.76 -3.41
C THR A 241 -17.78 15.92 -4.17
N ILE A 242 -17.32 14.84 -4.81
CA ILE A 242 -16.23 14.81 -5.80
C ILE A 242 -16.74 14.21 -7.11
N TYR A 243 -16.05 14.50 -8.22
CA TYR A 243 -16.41 14.03 -9.57
C TYR A 243 -15.45 12.98 -10.12
N GLY A 244 -14.42 12.66 -9.34
CA GLY A 244 -13.50 11.56 -9.57
C GLY A 244 -12.54 11.44 -8.39
N TYR A 245 -11.71 10.41 -8.37
CA TYR A 245 -10.69 10.20 -7.34
C TYR A 245 -9.54 9.34 -7.85
N CYS A 246 -8.42 9.36 -7.12
CA CYS A 246 -7.36 8.37 -7.23
C CYS A 246 -7.22 7.60 -5.91
N VAL A 247 -7.29 6.27 -5.99
CA VAL A 247 -7.30 5.36 -4.83
C VAL A 247 -6.80 3.97 -5.22
N GLY A 248 -6.24 3.24 -4.26
CA GLY A 248 -5.97 1.80 -4.37
C GLY A 248 -7.22 0.94 -4.37
N GLU A 249 -7.06 -0.30 -4.85
CA GLU A 249 -8.11 -1.31 -4.80
C GLU A 249 -8.50 -1.71 -3.37
N PRO A 250 -9.75 -2.12 -3.11
CA PRO A 250 -10.80 -2.49 -4.08
C PRO A 250 -11.72 -1.33 -4.52
N TRP A 251 -11.39 -0.08 -4.20
CA TRP A 251 -12.39 0.99 -4.22
C TRP A 251 -12.76 1.46 -5.63
N ASN A 252 -11.88 1.31 -6.63
CA ASN A 252 -12.24 1.56 -8.03
C ASN A 252 -13.16 0.46 -8.56
N GLN A 253 -12.84 -0.82 -8.32
CA GLN A 253 -13.73 -1.93 -8.70
C GLN A 253 -15.08 -1.86 -7.97
N GLN A 254 -15.12 -1.34 -6.74
CA GLN A 254 -16.39 -1.10 -6.06
C GLN A 254 -17.25 -0.03 -6.75
N ALA A 255 -16.64 1.01 -7.33
CA ALA A 255 -17.40 2.00 -8.10
C ALA A 255 -17.97 1.43 -9.41
N VAL A 256 -17.22 0.55 -10.09
CA VAL A 256 -17.70 -0.19 -11.26
C VAL A 256 -18.85 -1.11 -10.87
N PHE A 257 -18.67 -1.90 -9.81
CA PHE A 257 -19.67 -2.85 -9.32
C PHE A 257 -20.99 -2.18 -8.93
N LYS A 258 -20.91 -1.02 -8.25
CA LYS A 258 -22.08 -0.20 -7.91
C LYS A 258 -22.65 0.59 -9.09
N GLY A 259 -21.95 0.65 -10.21
CA GLY A 259 -22.36 1.42 -11.39
C GLY A 259 -22.36 2.92 -11.15
N ILE A 260 -21.46 3.45 -10.31
CA ILE A 260 -21.40 4.89 -9.96
C ILE A 260 -20.22 5.63 -10.59
N GLY A 261 -19.25 4.91 -11.13
CA GLY A 261 -18.06 5.49 -11.75
C GLY A 261 -17.31 4.52 -12.65
N VAL A 262 -16.36 5.09 -13.38
CA VAL A 262 -15.55 4.41 -14.41
C VAL A 262 -14.08 4.74 -14.16
N PRO A 263 -13.24 3.75 -13.82
CA PRO A 263 -11.79 3.84 -13.97
C PRO A 263 -11.40 4.30 -15.37
N VAL A 264 -10.55 5.31 -15.48
CA VAL A 264 -10.06 5.85 -16.76
C VAL A 264 -8.59 5.52 -17.01
N THR A 265 -7.81 5.31 -15.96
CA THR A 265 -6.42 4.86 -16.05
C THR A 265 -6.03 4.15 -14.77
N THR A 266 -5.09 3.22 -14.86
CA THR A 266 -4.43 2.61 -13.68
C THR A 266 -3.09 3.30 -13.40
N ASN A 267 -2.51 3.10 -12.22
CA ASN A 267 -1.15 3.60 -11.98
C ASN A 267 -0.09 2.84 -12.77
N TYR A 268 -0.32 1.57 -13.09
CA TYR A 268 0.51 0.80 -14.03
C TYR A 268 0.59 1.48 -15.40
N ASP A 269 -0.50 2.10 -15.86
CA ASP A 269 -0.52 2.89 -17.09
C ASP A 269 0.18 4.25 -16.96
N ILE A 270 0.17 4.85 -15.77
CA ILE A 270 0.81 6.15 -15.48
C ILE A 270 2.32 5.99 -15.41
N TRP A 271 2.78 4.98 -14.67
CA TRP A 271 4.17 4.58 -14.55
C TRP A 271 4.21 3.07 -14.31
N LYS A 272 4.71 2.33 -15.29
CA LYS A 272 4.82 0.87 -15.20
C LYS A 272 5.67 0.45 -14.00
N ASN A 273 5.12 -0.43 -13.16
CA ASN A 273 5.82 -1.00 -12.01
C ASN A 273 6.30 0.07 -11.01
N ASN A 274 5.43 1.05 -10.73
CA ASN A 274 5.74 2.15 -9.83
C ASN A 274 5.76 1.70 -8.36
N PRO A 275 6.63 2.31 -7.53
CA PRO A 275 6.66 2.05 -6.10
C PRO A 275 5.40 2.56 -5.41
N GLU A 276 4.91 1.80 -4.44
CA GLU A 276 3.62 2.06 -3.83
C GLU A 276 3.61 2.14 -2.31
N LYS A 277 3.21 1.07 -1.61
CA LYS A 277 3.13 1.08 -0.16
C LYS A 277 4.39 0.47 0.42
N VAL A 278 4.66 0.79 1.68
CA VAL A 278 5.83 0.31 2.40
C VAL A 278 5.44 -0.13 3.81
N PHE A 279 6.19 -1.06 4.38
CA PHE A 279 6.06 -1.41 5.78
C PHE A 279 6.94 -0.49 6.61
N VAL A 280 6.34 0.27 7.54
CA VAL A 280 7.04 1.29 8.33
C VAL A 280 7.12 0.87 9.78
N MET A 281 8.29 1.07 10.38
CA MET A 281 8.53 1.02 11.82
C MET A 281 9.21 2.32 12.27
N THR A 282 9.21 2.61 13.56
CA THR A 282 10.07 3.68 14.07
C THR A 282 11.53 3.24 14.05
N LYS A 283 12.47 4.16 13.82
CA LYS A 283 13.90 3.86 13.89
C LYS A 283 14.27 3.29 15.26
N LYS A 284 13.70 3.88 16.33
CA LYS A 284 13.88 3.40 17.72
C LYS A 284 13.46 1.93 17.87
N PHE A 285 12.31 1.54 17.34
CA PHE A 285 11.86 0.14 17.40
C PHE A 285 12.88 -0.80 16.75
N VAL A 286 13.38 -0.43 15.56
CA VAL A 286 14.37 -1.25 14.83
C VAL A 286 15.71 -1.32 15.54
N ASP A 287 16.16 -0.21 16.15
CA ASP A 287 17.41 -0.18 16.92
C ASP A 287 17.31 -1.04 18.20
N ASP A 288 16.16 -1.01 18.88
CA ASP A 288 15.91 -1.78 20.10
C ASP A 288 15.61 -3.27 19.83
N ASN A 289 15.05 -3.61 18.65
CA ASN A 289 14.60 -4.96 18.29
C ASN A 289 15.10 -5.38 16.89
N PRO A 290 16.43 -5.43 16.67
CA PRO A 290 16.99 -5.68 15.35
C PRO A 290 16.65 -7.07 14.79
N ASN A 291 16.65 -8.13 15.62
CA ASN A 291 16.28 -9.46 15.14
C ASN A 291 14.78 -9.56 14.85
N THR A 292 13.93 -8.96 15.69
CA THR A 292 12.49 -8.84 15.41
C THR A 292 12.25 -8.15 14.07
N ALA A 293 12.93 -7.04 13.76
CA ALA A 293 12.76 -6.34 12.49
C ALA A 293 13.16 -7.22 11.28
N ILE A 294 14.24 -7.99 11.39
CA ILE A 294 14.66 -8.95 10.35
C ILE A 294 13.61 -10.07 10.21
N ALA A 295 13.14 -10.65 11.31
CA ALA A 295 12.12 -11.70 11.32
C ALA A 295 10.80 -11.25 10.67
N VAL A 296 10.33 -10.04 10.99
CA VAL A 296 9.16 -9.44 10.32
C VAL A 296 9.41 -9.34 8.82
N THR A 297 10.59 -8.85 8.43
CA THR A 297 10.95 -8.70 7.01
C THR A 297 11.01 -10.05 6.29
N LYS A 298 11.54 -11.11 6.92
CA LYS A 298 11.52 -12.48 6.38
C LYS A 298 10.10 -12.97 6.10
N ALA A 299 9.20 -12.83 7.08
CA ALA A 299 7.81 -13.24 6.95
C ALA A 299 7.10 -12.52 5.80
N LEU A 300 7.33 -11.20 5.67
CA LEU A 300 6.75 -10.39 4.60
C LEU A 300 7.30 -10.74 3.21
N ILE A 301 8.61 -11.03 3.08
CA ILE A 301 9.20 -11.51 1.82
C ILE A 301 8.55 -12.83 1.38
N ARG A 302 8.36 -13.78 2.30
CA ARG A 302 7.66 -15.05 2.02
C ARG A 302 6.21 -14.83 1.60
N ALA A 303 5.50 -13.91 2.27
CA ALA A 303 4.13 -13.54 1.92
C ALA A 303 4.04 -12.91 0.52
N GLY A 304 4.93 -11.98 0.19
CA GLY A 304 5.00 -11.39 -1.14
C GLY A 304 5.24 -12.45 -2.22
N LYS A 305 6.22 -13.34 -2.02
CA LYS A 305 6.50 -14.44 -2.96
C LYS A 305 5.30 -15.35 -3.15
N TRP A 306 4.64 -15.73 -2.07
CA TRP A 306 3.44 -16.56 -2.11
C TRP A 306 2.30 -15.86 -2.87
N LEU A 307 2.11 -14.55 -2.66
CA LEU A 307 1.11 -13.76 -3.36
C LEU A 307 1.33 -13.73 -4.88
N ASP A 308 2.58 -13.62 -5.33
CA ASP A 308 2.89 -13.50 -6.76
C ASP A 308 2.87 -14.80 -7.57
N GLU A 309 2.62 -15.93 -6.91
CA GLU A 309 2.25 -17.17 -7.57
C GLU A 309 0.78 -17.13 -7.99
N PRO A 310 0.45 -17.16 -9.30
CA PRO A 310 -0.92 -16.95 -9.78
C PRO A 310 -1.96 -17.92 -9.19
N THR A 311 -1.56 -19.16 -8.88
CA THR A 311 -2.43 -20.18 -8.29
C THR A 311 -2.92 -19.82 -6.89
N ASN A 312 -2.23 -18.91 -6.19
CA ASN A 312 -2.52 -18.52 -4.82
C ASN A 312 -3.48 -17.32 -4.73
N ARG A 313 -3.65 -16.55 -5.81
CA ARG A 313 -4.44 -15.30 -5.80
C ARG A 313 -5.91 -15.52 -5.44
N ALA A 314 -6.51 -16.66 -5.83
CA ALA A 314 -7.88 -16.99 -5.46
C ALA A 314 -8.04 -17.23 -3.94
N GLU A 315 -7.04 -17.83 -3.29
CA GLU A 315 -7.03 -17.99 -1.83
C GLU A 315 -6.76 -16.63 -1.15
N ALA A 316 -5.87 -15.81 -1.70
CA ALA A 316 -5.63 -14.46 -1.20
C ALA A 316 -6.91 -13.61 -1.19
N VAL A 317 -7.71 -13.67 -2.25
CA VAL A 317 -9.02 -12.98 -2.33
C VAL A 317 -9.95 -13.40 -1.19
N LYS A 318 -10.04 -14.70 -0.88
CA LYS A 318 -10.85 -15.23 0.23
C LYS A 318 -10.36 -14.75 1.60
N ILE A 319 -9.05 -14.65 1.78
CA ILE A 319 -8.46 -14.12 3.00
C ILE A 319 -8.80 -12.62 3.14
N LEU A 320 -8.56 -11.84 2.09
CA LEU A 320 -8.80 -10.39 2.12
C LEU A 320 -10.28 -10.02 2.27
N SER A 321 -11.20 -10.87 1.82
CA SER A 321 -12.64 -10.67 1.96
C SER A 321 -13.14 -10.84 3.40
N MET A 322 -12.36 -11.42 4.30
CA MET A 322 -12.75 -11.54 5.71
C MET A 322 -12.85 -10.15 6.37
N SER A 323 -13.80 -9.99 7.29
CA SER A 323 -14.18 -8.69 7.86
C SER A 323 -13.05 -8.03 8.67
N GLN A 324 -12.18 -8.84 9.29
CA GLN A 324 -10.99 -8.38 10.01
C GLN A 324 -9.88 -7.83 9.10
N TYR A 325 -9.95 -8.05 7.78
CA TYR A 325 -9.03 -7.51 6.77
C TYR A 325 -9.73 -6.42 5.94
N VAL A 326 -9.73 -6.53 4.61
CA VAL A 326 -10.38 -5.55 3.73
C VAL A 326 -11.90 -5.64 3.92
N GLY A 327 -12.46 -6.85 3.90
CA GLY A 327 -13.89 -7.06 4.12
C GLY A 327 -14.78 -6.66 2.94
N ALA A 328 -14.21 -6.54 1.75
CA ALA A 328 -14.96 -6.33 0.51
C ALA A 328 -15.43 -7.68 -0.09
N PRO A 329 -16.51 -7.71 -0.89
CA PRO A 329 -16.95 -8.94 -1.56
C PRO A 329 -15.83 -9.55 -2.40
N GLU A 330 -15.74 -10.89 -2.41
CA GLU A 330 -14.71 -11.62 -3.16
C GLU A 330 -14.70 -11.26 -4.65
N GLU A 331 -15.88 -11.10 -5.27
CA GLU A 331 -15.99 -10.73 -6.68
C GLU A 331 -15.39 -9.35 -7.00
N VAL A 332 -15.49 -8.39 -6.07
CA VAL A 332 -14.90 -7.06 -6.23
C VAL A 332 -13.38 -7.13 -6.09
N LEU A 333 -12.88 -7.88 -5.10
CA LEU A 333 -11.43 -8.09 -4.91
C LEU A 333 -10.82 -8.88 -6.08
N ALA A 334 -11.53 -9.86 -6.62
CA ALA A 334 -11.05 -10.70 -7.71
C ALA A 334 -10.78 -9.91 -9.00
N ASN A 335 -11.54 -8.83 -9.23
CA ASN A 335 -11.42 -7.96 -10.40
C ASN A 335 -10.15 -7.10 -10.43
N SER A 336 -9.27 -7.21 -9.44
CA SER A 336 -7.94 -6.58 -9.44
C SER A 336 -6.83 -7.51 -8.94
N MET A 337 -7.17 -8.55 -8.17
CA MET A 337 -6.18 -9.47 -7.61
C MET A 337 -5.84 -10.67 -8.50
N THR A 338 -6.66 -10.97 -9.53
CA THR A 338 -6.52 -12.21 -10.33
C THR A 338 -6.02 -11.98 -11.76
N GLY A 339 -5.34 -10.85 -12.00
CA GLY A 339 -4.66 -10.56 -13.27
C GLY A 339 -5.56 -9.98 -14.36
N THR A 340 -6.71 -9.45 -13.99
CA THR A 340 -7.60 -8.71 -14.87
C THR A 340 -8.01 -7.40 -14.20
N PHE A 341 -8.48 -6.44 -14.99
CA PHE A 341 -9.05 -5.19 -14.50
C PHE A 341 -10.28 -4.82 -15.33
N GLU A 342 -11.37 -4.43 -14.68
CA GLU A 342 -12.61 -4.01 -15.35
C GLU A 342 -12.76 -2.49 -15.27
N PHE A 343 -12.76 -1.82 -16.43
CA PHE A 343 -12.83 -0.35 -16.53
C PHE A 343 -14.28 0.14 -16.56
N GLU A 344 -15.14 -0.51 -17.33
CA GLU A 344 -16.59 -0.33 -17.27
C GLU A 344 -17.25 -1.68 -17.50
N LYS A 345 -18.54 -1.82 -17.17
CA LYS A 345 -19.26 -3.10 -17.33
C LYS A 345 -19.11 -3.65 -18.76
N GLY A 346 -18.43 -4.79 -18.89
CA GLY A 346 -18.15 -5.42 -20.20
C GLY A 346 -16.84 -4.98 -20.88
N ASP A 347 -16.09 -4.05 -20.28
CA ASP A 347 -14.73 -3.69 -20.67
C ASP A 347 -13.70 -4.22 -19.65
N LYS A 348 -13.63 -5.56 -19.58
CA LYS A 348 -12.64 -6.30 -18.79
C LYS A 348 -11.39 -6.57 -19.63
N ARG A 349 -10.21 -6.23 -19.10
CA ARG A 349 -8.90 -6.36 -19.76
C ARG A 349 -7.99 -7.28 -18.95
N GLU A 350 -7.09 -7.97 -19.63
CA GLU A 350 -5.96 -8.64 -18.98
C GLU A 350 -5.01 -7.58 -18.41
N MET A 351 -4.63 -7.76 -17.15
CA MET A 351 -3.69 -6.88 -16.45
C MET A 351 -2.96 -7.67 -15.35
N PRO A 352 -2.09 -8.63 -15.74
CA PRO A 352 -1.46 -9.56 -14.80
C PRO A 352 -0.60 -8.88 -13.73
N ASP A 353 -0.06 -7.70 -14.06
CA ASP A 353 0.81 -6.91 -13.18
C ASP A 353 0.07 -5.70 -12.57
N PHE A 354 -1.28 -5.72 -12.52
CA PHE A 354 -2.04 -4.66 -11.85
C PHE A 354 -1.64 -4.51 -10.37
N ASN A 355 -1.36 -5.61 -9.67
CA ASN A 355 -0.70 -5.63 -8.37
C ASN A 355 0.46 -6.63 -8.40
N VAL A 356 1.67 -6.18 -8.07
CA VAL A 356 2.87 -7.03 -7.98
C VAL A 356 3.41 -7.01 -6.55
N PHE A 357 3.56 -8.17 -5.92
CA PHE A 357 3.99 -8.28 -4.52
C PHE A 357 5.41 -8.85 -4.34
N TYR A 358 6.07 -9.33 -5.41
CA TYR A 358 7.41 -9.93 -5.32
C TYR A 358 8.24 -9.86 -6.60
N LYS A 359 7.63 -10.11 -7.77
CA LYS A 359 8.31 -10.03 -9.07
C LYS A 359 8.94 -8.66 -9.26
N TYR A 360 9.93 -8.58 -10.15
CA TYR A 360 10.63 -7.34 -10.46
C TYR A 360 11.30 -6.70 -9.22
N ASN A 361 11.65 -7.52 -8.22
CA ASN A 361 12.17 -7.10 -6.92
C ASN A 361 11.24 -6.13 -6.18
N ALA A 362 9.92 -6.29 -6.32
CA ALA A 362 8.89 -5.41 -5.74
C ALA A 362 9.06 -5.16 -4.24
N THR A 363 9.56 -6.15 -3.48
CA THR A 363 9.72 -6.04 -2.03
C THR A 363 10.98 -5.33 -1.57
N TYR A 364 11.96 -5.16 -2.47
CA TYR A 364 13.23 -4.53 -2.13
C TYR A 364 13.05 -3.01 -2.03
N PRO A 365 13.41 -2.37 -0.90
CA PRO A 365 13.24 -0.93 -0.73
C PRO A 365 14.36 -0.15 -1.45
N PHE A 366 14.21 0.02 -2.77
CA PHE A 366 15.17 0.78 -3.58
C PHE A 366 15.20 2.27 -3.20
N TYR A 367 16.39 2.85 -3.11
CA TYR A 367 16.55 4.28 -2.89
C TYR A 367 15.94 5.11 -4.03
N SER A 368 16.02 4.61 -5.26
CA SER A 368 15.40 5.25 -6.42
C SER A 368 13.89 5.46 -6.26
N ASP A 369 13.22 4.58 -5.53
CA ASP A 369 11.78 4.68 -5.33
C ASP A 369 11.45 5.83 -4.37
N GLY A 370 12.16 5.89 -3.24
CA GLY A 370 12.02 6.99 -2.27
C GLY A 370 12.41 8.35 -2.83
N ILE A 371 13.47 8.42 -3.66
CA ILE A 371 13.92 9.68 -4.28
C ILE A 371 12.82 10.25 -5.17
N TRP A 372 12.07 9.41 -5.89
CA TRP A 372 10.97 9.88 -6.73
C TRP A 372 9.94 10.65 -5.91
N PHE A 373 9.54 10.14 -4.74
CA PHE A 373 8.61 10.85 -3.85
C PHE A 373 9.15 12.21 -3.39
N LEU A 374 10.44 12.32 -3.05
CA LEU A 374 11.05 13.60 -2.71
C LEU A 374 11.01 14.58 -3.89
N THR A 375 11.29 14.11 -5.11
CA THR A 375 11.17 14.98 -6.30
C THR A 375 9.74 15.45 -6.52
N GLN A 376 8.73 14.62 -6.25
CA GLN A 376 7.33 15.03 -6.37
C GLN A 376 6.91 16.00 -5.24
N MET A 377 7.37 15.79 -4.02
CA MET A 377 7.18 16.75 -2.91
C MET A 377 7.78 18.11 -3.24
N ARG A 378 8.98 18.13 -3.85
CA ARG A 378 9.62 19.34 -4.33
C ARG A 378 8.84 19.99 -5.47
N ARG A 379 8.53 19.21 -6.51
CA ARG A 379 7.76 19.65 -7.69
C ARG A 379 6.46 20.34 -7.30
N TRP A 380 5.74 19.82 -6.32
CA TRP A 380 4.42 20.36 -5.93
C TRP A 380 4.47 21.37 -4.78
N GLY A 381 5.65 21.66 -4.21
CA GLY A 381 5.84 22.71 -3.20
C GLY A 381 5.66 22.30 -1.74
N GLN A 382 5.58 21.00 -1.46
CA GLN A 382 5.63 20.48 -0.08
C GLN A 382 7.03 20.63 0.52
N ILE A 383 8.05 20.55 -0.33
CA ILE A 383 9.41 21.02 -0.04
C ILE A 383 9.58 22.35 -0.79
N PRO A 384 9.43 23.50 -0.12
CA PRO A 384 9.44 24.81 -0.80
C PRO A 384 10.86 25.21 -1.23
N GLU A 385 11.87 24.79 -0.47
CA GLU A 385 13.27 25.11 -0.71
C GLU A 385 13.89 24.18 -1.76
N THR A 386 14.78 24.72 -2.58
CA THR A 386 15.68 23.94 -3.43
C THR A 386 16.62 23.09 -2.57
N LYS A 387 16.99 21.90 -3.05
CA LYS A 387 17.90 20.98 -2.37
C LYS A 387 19.00 20.51 -3.33
N THR A 388 20.18 20.19 -2.79
CA THR A 388 21.29 19.62 -3.57
C THR A 388 20.92 18.21 -4.04
N ALA A 389 21.53 17.71 -5.12
CA ALA A 389 21.28 16.35 -5.58
C ALA A 389 21.63 15.30 -4.50
N ALA A 390 22.68 15.55 -3.71
CA ALA A 390 23.11 14.67 -2.62
C ALA A 390 22.05 14.52 -1.52
N TRP A 391 21.35 15.62 -1.17
CA TRP A 391 20.34 15.62 -0.13
C TRP A 391 19.22 14.60 -0.37
N TYR A 392 18.80 14.42 -1.64
CA TYR A 392 17.77 13.43 -2.00
C TYR A 392 18.21 12.02 -1.66
N GLY A 393 19.45 11.66 -2.01
CA GLY A 393 20.01 10.34 -1.73
C GLY A 393 20.28 10.09 -0.25
N GLU A 394 20.82 11.08 0.46
CA GLU A 394 21.11 10.98 1.89
C GLU A 394 19.83 10.83 2.72
N THR A 395 18.82 11.67 2.46
CA THR A 395 17.53 11.61 3.16
C THR A 395 16.88 10.24 3.01
N ILE A 396 16.91 9.65 1.81
CA ILE A 396 16.27 8.36 1.58
C ILE A 396 17.06 7.19 2.19
N LYS A 397 18.39 7.26 2.26
CA LYS A 397 19.22 6.22 2.92
C LYS A 397 18.93 6.07 4.41
N ASP A 398 18.54 7.14 5.09
CA ASP A 398 18.17 7.10 6.50
C ASP A 398 16.81 6.44 6.74
N ILE A 399 15.97 6.35 5.70
CA ILE A 399 14.58 5.89 5.77
C ILE A 399 14.43 4.49 5.18
N TYR A 400 14.92 4.27 3.96
CA TYR A 400 14.83 3.00 3.26
C TYR A 400 15.98 2.10 3.72
N ARG A 401 15.65 0.89 4.18
CA ARG A 401 16.59 -0.03 4.85
C ARG A 401 16.78 -1.33 4.07
N PRO A 402 17.36 -1.27 2.85
CA PRO A 402 17.68 -2.47 2.07
C PRO A 402 18.70 -3.38 2.76
N ASP A 403 19.47 -2.86 3.73
CA ASP A 403 20.37 -3.67 4.55
C ASP A 403 19.61 -4.66 5.44
N ILE A 404 18.45 -4.28 5.98
CA ILE A 404 17.58 -5.18 6.77
C ILE A 404 16.92 -6.19 5.83
N TRP A 405 16.39 -5.73 4.69
CA TRP A 405 15.83 -6.60 3.66
C TRP A 405 16.84 -7.66 3.22
N LYS A 406 18.08 -7.26 2.93
CA LYS A 406 19.12 -8.18 2.45
C LYS A 406 19.48 -9.22 3.51
N LYS A 407 19.61 -8.82 4.79
CA LYS A 407 19.84 -9.80 5.88
C LYS A 407 18.71 -10.82 5.97
N ALA A 408 17.45 -10.38 5.86
CA ALA A 408 16.30 -11.27 5.84
C ALA A 408 16.33 -12.22 4.63
N ALA A 409 16.60 -11.69 3.43
CA ALA A 409 16.68 -12.48 2.20
C ALA A 409 17.83 -13.49 2.22
N ASP A 410 19.02 -13.11 2.70
CA ASP A 410 20.17 -14.01 2.84
C ASP A 410 19.85 -15.21 3.76
N LEU A 411 19.11 -14.97 4.85
CA LEU A 411 18.62 -16.05 5.74
C LEU A 411 17.61 -16.95 5.02
N LEU A 412 16.66 -16.38 4.28
CA LEU A 412 15.69 -17.15 3.50
C LEU A 412 16.34 -18.00 2.40
N VAL A 413 17.43 -17.51 1.80
CA VAL A 413 18.24 -18.28 0.85
C VAL A 413 18.91 -19.47 1.55
N ALA A 414 19.53 -19.24 2.71
CA ALA A 414 20.17 -20.30 3.49
C ALA A 414 19.17 -21.37 3.96
N GLU A 415 17.91 -20.99 4.16
CA GLU A 415 16.79 -21.87 4.53
C GLU A 415 16.11 -22.53 3.32
N GLY A 416 16.50 -22.18 2.09
CA GLY A 416 15.90 -22.69 0.86
C GLY A 416 14.48 -22.19 0.58
N GLN A 417 14.06 -21.08 1.19
CA GLN A 417 12.73 -20.48 1.01
C GLN A 417 12.65 -19.61 -0.24
N ILE A 418 13.77 -18.99 -0.64
CA ILE A 418 13.91 -18.24 -1.89
C ILE A 418 15.25 -18.60 -2.56
N PRO A 419 15.35 -18.57 -3.90
CA PRO A 419 16.62 -18.73 -4.59
C PRO A 419 17.52 -17.49 -4.42
N ALA A 420 18.84 -17.67 -4.44
CA ALA A 420 19.80 -16.57 -4.35
C ALA A 420 19.64 -15.53 -5.48
N THR A 421 19.11 -15.95 -6.64
CA THR A 421 18.82 -15.08 -7.79
C THR A 421 17.70 -14.07 -7.53
N ASP A 422 16.88 -14.26 -6.50
CA ASP A 422 15.82 -13.31 -6.13
C ASP A 422 16.40 -12.08 -5.39
N ILE A 423 17.64 -12.15 -4.90
CA ILE A 423 18.34 -11.01 -4.28
C ILE A 423 18.94 -10.14 -5.39
N PRO A 424 18.52 -8.87 -5.54
CA PRO A 424 19.00 -8.03 -6.62
C PRO A 424 20.48 -7.67 -6.45
N ALA A 425 21.24 -7.78 -7.54
CA ALA A 425 22.58 -7.21 -7.63
C ALA A 425 22.47 -5.72 -7.98
N THR A 426 22.49 -4.86 -6.97
CA THR A 426 22.23 -3.42 -7.11
C THR A 426 23.05 -2.61 -6.12
N ASP A 427 23.30 -1.34 -6.46
CA ASP A 427 23.81 -0.29 -5.56
C ASP A 427 22.68 0.39 -4.76
N GLY A 428 21.46 -0.15 -4.82
CA GLY A 428 20.24 0.39 -4.23
C GLY A 428 19.43 1.28 -5.18
N TYR A 429 19.88 1.49 -6.42
CA TYR A 429 19.17 2.28 -7.43
C TYR A 429 18.68 1.39 -8.58
N LYS A 430 17.43 1.62 -9.00
CA LYS A 430 16.93 1.10 -10.28
C LYS A 430 17.58 1.86 -11.45
N PRO A 431 17.73 1.22 -12.63
CA PRO A 431 18.14 1.92 -13.84
C PRO A 431 17.10 2.98 -14.24
N ALA A 432 17.54 3.97 -15.02
CA ALA A 432 16.65 4.99 -15.57
C ALA A 432 15.54 4.35 -16.42
N THR A 433 14.34 4.92 -16.37
CA THR A 433 13.17 4.43 -17.11
C THR A 433 12.41 5.59 -17.76
N ALA A 434 11.80 5.32 -18.92
CA ALA A 434 10.89 6.23 -19.61
C ALA A 434 9.47 5.66 -19.69
N ASP A 435 9.13 4.69 -18.83
CA ASP A 435 7.84 3.98 -18.84
C ASP A 435 6.70 4.78 -18.19
N PHE A 436 6.77 6.11 -18.25
CA PHE A 436 5.70 7.02 -17.84
C PHE A 436 4.74 7.27 -19.00
N ILE A 437 3.48 7.60 -18.69
CA ILE A 437 2.41 7.85 -19.68
C ILE A 437 2.72 8.93 -20.72
N ASP A 438 3.65 9.83 -20.41
CA ASP A 438 4.11 10.92 -21.29
C ASP A 438 5.54 10.71 -21.85
N GLY A 439 6.19 9.58 -21.52
CA GLY A 439 7.54 9.26 -21.96
C GLY A 439 8.65 10.04 -21.23
N THR A 440 8.34 10.77 -20.16
CA THR A 440 9.36 11.46 -19.36
C THR A 440 10.33 10.44 -18.76
N THR A 441 11.63 10.67 -18.94
CA THR A 441 12.66 9.81 -18.37
C THR A 441 12.92 10.18 -16.91
N TYR A 442 12.87 9.17 -16.03
CA TYR A 442 13.27 9.27 -14.64
C TYR A 442 14.59 8.55 -14.40
N ASP A 443 15.58 9.29 -13.89
CA ASP A 443 16.80 8.75 -13.31
C ASP A 443 16.96 9.28 -11.88
N ALA A 444 16.93 8.39 -10.89
CA ALA A 444 17.09 8.75 -9.49
C ALA A 444 18.49 9.32 -9.16
N LYS A 445 19.48 9.11 -10.03
CA LYS A 445 20.82 9.68 -9.91
C LYS A 445 20.88 11.13 -10.42
N ASP A 446 19.86 11.59 -11.15
CA ASP A 446 19.68 12.97 -11.57
C ASP A 446 18.30 13.54 -11.13
N PRO A 447 18.05 13.69 -9.81
CA PRO A 447 16.77 14.17 -9.32
C PRO A 447 16.47 15.61 -9.78
N ILE A 448 17.51 16.45 -9.91
CA ILE A 448 17.37 17.85 -10.36
C ILE A 448 16.98 17.90 -11.85
N GLY A 449 17.63 17.10 -12.70
CA GLY A 449 17.25 16.97 -14.11
C GLY A 449 15.80 16.51 -14.28
N TYR A 450 15.37 15.54 -13.48
CA TYR A 450 13.98 15.06 -13.50
C TYR A 450 12.97 16.16 -13.11
N ILE A 451 13.18 16.89 -12.00
CA ILE A 451 12.33 18.03 -11.61
C ILE A 451 12.29 19.08 -12.72
N ASN A 452 13.45 19.37 -13.31
CA ASN A 452 13.60 20.35 -14.35
C ASN A 452 13.03 19.92 -15.71
N SER A 453 12.66 18.66 -15.90
CA SER A 453 12.01 18.18 -17.14
C SER A 453 10.54 18.61 -17.30
N PHE A 454 9.81 18.87 -16.21
CA PHE A 454 8.35 19.07 -16.25
C PHE A 454 7.88 20.48 -16.64
N SER A 455 6.86 20.65 -17.46
CA SER A 455 6.31 21.99 -17.74
C SER A 455 5.58 22.64 -16.55
N ILE A 456 4.95 21.83 -15.69
CA ILE A 456 4.16 22.27 -14.53
C ILE A 456 4.82 21.79 -13.23
N GLY A 457 5.02 22.73 -12.31
CA GLY A 457 5.59 22.52 -10.98
C GLY A 457 6.82 23.40 -10.73
N ASN A 458 7.38 23.29 -9.52
CA ASN A 458 8.61 23.97 -9.14
C ASN A 458 9.80 23.47 -9.96
N LYS A 459 10.80 24.35 -10.06
CA LYS A 459 12.08 24.12 -10.72
C LYS A 459 13.22 24.30 -9.72
N ASP A 460 14.30 23.56 -9.96
CA ASP A 460 15.52 23.65 -9.17
C ASP A 460 16.64 24.27 -10.00
N ASP A 461 17.49 25.05 -9.35
CA ASP A 461 18.70 25.56 -9.98
C ASP A 461 19.68 24.41 -10.21
N LYS A 462 20.26 24.35 -11.42
CA LYS A 462 21.22 23.31 -11.81
C LYS A 462 22.57 23.48 -11.15
N ASP A 463 22.87 24.68 -10.63
CA ASP A 463 24.17 25.04 -10.08
C ASP A 463 24.24 24.98 -8.53
N ILE A 464 23.16 24.52 -7.86
CA ILE A 464 23.16 24.31 -6.41
C ILE A 464 24.00 23.07 -6.06
N GLN A 465 25.20 23.31 -5.53
CA GLN A 465 26.15 22.29 -5.06
C GLN A 465 25.80 21.77 -3.67
#